data_AF-W2TQZ8-F1
#
_entry.id   AF-W2TQZ8-F1
#
_cell.length_a   1.000
_cell.length_b   1.000
_cell.length_c   1.000
_cell.angle_alpha   90.00
_cell.angle_beta   90.00
_cell.angle_gamma   90.00
#
_symmetry.space_group_name_H-M   'P 1'
#
loop_
_entity.id
_entity.type
_entity.pdbx_description
1 polymer ?
#
loop_
_entity_poly.entity_id
_entity_poly.type
_entity_poly.pdbx_seq_one_letter_code
_entity_poly.pdbx_strand_id
1 'polypeptide(L)'
;MIFAFSNKRDDRICESFVFDFMPDTLGSLIENNSLDLVDMKLYTWQMFNGLQYLCQLQIMHRDIKPVNILADHSAGLLKIGDFGSAKVVRPGMTSTPYQVTPLNCNEHQYYTTSHD
;
A
#
# COMPACT_ATOMS: atom_id res chain seq x y z
N MET A 1 -10.67 -5.90 -4.71
CA MET A 1 -11.98 -5.29 -4.42
C MET A 1 -13.03 -6.16 -5.08
N ILE A 2 -13.96 -6.70 -4.30
CA ILE A 2 -15.01 -7.60 -4.80
C ILE A 2 -16.27 -6.80 -5.12
N PHE A 3 -16.68 -5.94 -4.18
CA PHE A 3 -17.86 -5.08 -4.33
C PHE A 3 -17.58 -3.67 -3.81
N ALA A 4 -18.26 -2.69 -4.38
CA ALA A 4 -18.31 -1.33 -3.88
C ALA A 4 -19.78 -0.88 -3.84
N PHE A 5 -20.17 -0.25 -2.75
CA PHE A 5 -21.53 0.23 -2.54
C PHE A 5 -21.48 1.70 -2.15
N SER A 6 -22.47 2.46 -2.61
CA SER A 6 -22.68 3.83 -2.18
C SER A 6 -24.09 3.96 -1.64
N ASN A 7 -24.23 4.40 -0.39
CA ASN A 7 -25.52 4.57 0.26
C ASN A 7 -25.68 6.01 0.76
N LYS A 8 -26.84 6.62 0.52
CA LYS A 8 -27.17 7.97 0.98
C LYS A 8 -28.06 7.88 2.22
N ARG A 9 -27.60 8.41 3.35
CA ARG A 9 -28.34 8.47 4.61
C ARG A 9 -28.15 9.84 5.25
N ASP A 10 -29.23 10.54 5.57
CA ASP A 10 -29.22 11.86 6.23
C ASP A 10 -28.24 12.86 5.59
N ASP A 11 -28.34 13.01 4.27
CA ASP A 11 -27.46 13.83 3.40
C ASP A 11 -25.97 13.48 3.41
N ARG A 12 -25.57 12.38 4.03
CA ARG A 12 -24.23 11.81 3.91
C ARG A 12 -24.22 10.71 2.86
N ILE A 13 -23.15 10.68 2.08
CA ILE A 13 -22.82 9.57 1.20
C ILE A 13 -21.79 8.71 1.93
N CYS A 14 -22.12 7.44 2.11
CA CYS A 14 -21.20 6.44 2.66
C CYS A 14 -20.80 5.49 1.55
N GLU A 15 -19.50 5.49 1.23
CA GLU A 15 -18.90 4.52 0.33
C GLU A 15 -18.36 3.34 1.14
N SER A 16 -18.72 2.13 0.73
CA SER A 16 -18.31 0.89 1.40
C SER A 16 -17.64 -0.01 0.38
N PHE A 17 -16.47 -0.54 0.74
CA PHE A 17 -15.68 -1.42 -0.12
C PHE A 17 -15.54 -2.79 0.54
N VAL A 18 -15.83 -3.84 -0.22
CA VAL A 18 -15.71 -5.23 0.23
C VAL A 18 -14.54 -5.90 -0.45
N PHE A 19 -13.72 -6.59 0.35
CA PHE A 19 -12.50 -7.26 -0.06
C PHE A 19 -12.49 -8.70 0.44
N ASP A 20 -11.54 -9.49 -0.04
CA ASP A 20 -11.23 -10.78 0.57
C ASP A 20 -10.83 -10.56 2.04
N PHE A 21 -11.26 -11.46 2.90
CA PHE A 21 -10.85 -11.44 4.30
C PHE A 21 -9.40 -11.92 4.43
N MET A 22 -8.58 -11.14 5.13
CA MET A 22 -7.22 -11.51 5.52
C MET A 22 -7.20 -11.53 7.06
N PRO A 23 -6.93 -12.68 7.71
CA PRO A 23 -7.08 -12.83 9.15
C PRO A 23 -6.06 -12.04 9.96
N ASP A 24 -4.88 -11.79 9.38
CA ASP A 24 -3.75 -11.20 10.08
C ASP A 24 -3.25 -9.93 9.39
N THR A 25 -2.39 -9.21 10.09
CA THR A 25 -1.51 -8.20 9.52
C THR A 25 -0.06 -8.62 9.72
N LEU A 26 0.86 -8.11 8.91
CA LEU A 26 2.28 -8.32 9.16
C LEU A 26 2.69 -7.78 10.53
N GLY A 27 2.05 -6.70 11.00
CA GLY A 27 2.23 -6.16 12.35
C GLY A 27 1.90 -7.18 13.44
N SER A 28 0.72 -7.81 13.39
CA SER A 28 0.32 -8.82 14.38
C SER A 28 1.22 -10.05 14.34
N LEU A 29 1.66 -10.49 13.15
CA LEU A 29 2.57 -11.63 13.02
C LEU A 29 3.97 -11.34 13.61
N ILE A 30 4.47 -10.11 13.44
CA ILE A 30 5.74 -9.67 14.04
C ILE A 30 5.63 -9.61 15.57
N GLU A 31 4.58 -8.98 16.09
CA GLU A 31 4.36 -8.85 17.54
C GLU A 31 4.25 -10.23 18.23
N ASN A 32 3.62 -11.19 17.56
CA ASN A 32 3.44 -12.56 18.06
C ASN A 32 4.66 -13.47 17.81
N ASN A 33 5.76 -12.98 17.25
CA ASN A 33 6.94 -13.77 16.85
C ASN A 33 6.56 -15.03 16.04
N SER A 34 5.56 -14.91 15.17
CA SER A 34 5.00 -16.03 14.41
C SER A 34 5.67 -16.25 13.05
N LEU A 35 6.77 -15.54 12.77
CA LEU A 35 7.44 -15.56 11.47
C LEU A 35 8.77 -16.31 11.56
N ASP A 36 8.96 -17.30 10.70
CA ASP A 36 10.26 -17.93 10.48
C ASP A 36 11.04 -17.26 9.33
N LEU A 37 12.25 -17.76 9.04
CA LEU A 37 13.09 -17.22 7.98
C LEU A 37 12.48 -17.41 6.58
N VAL A 38 11.70 -18.47 6.37
CA VAL A 38 11.02 -18.74 5.10
C VAL A 38 9.88 -17.74 4.90
N ASP A 39 9.08 -17.52 5.94
CA ASP A 39 8.00 -16.52 5.95
C ASP A 39 8.54 -15.12 5.66
N MET A 40 9.61 -14.73 6.34
CA MET A 40 10.24 -13.42 6.13
C MET A 40 10.66 -13.22 4.69
N LYS A 41 11.29 -14.23 4.07
CA LYS A 41 11.71 -14.16 2.66
C LYS A 41 10.51 -14.12 1.71
N LEU A 42 9.51 -14.97 1.96
CA LEU A 42 8.30 -15.05 1.16
C LEU A 42 7.52 -13.73 1.18
N TYR A 43 7.28 -13.18 2.37
CA TYR A 43 6.54 -11.93 2.55
C TYR A 43 7.30 -10.72 2.05
N THR A 44 8.62 -10.68 2.22
CA THR A 44 9.46 -9.63 1.63
C THR A 44 9.35 -9.64 0.11
N TRP A 45 9.42 -10.81 -0.52
CA TRP A 45 9.27 -10.95 -1.97
C TRP A 45 7.87 -10.51 -2.44
N GLN A 46 6.79 -10.97 -1.79
CA GLN A 46 5.41 -10.56 -2.14
C GLN A 46 5.20 -9.05 -2.00
N MET A 47 5.70 -8.46 -0.91
CA MET A 47 5.61 -7.02 -0.67
C MET A 47 6.31 -6.22 -1.78
N PHE A 48 7.54 -6.59 -2.15
CA PHE A 48 8.26 -5.89 -3.23
C PHE A 48 7.61 -6.07 -4.60
N ASN A 49 7.06 -7.24 -4.92
CA ASN A 49 6.28 -7.42 -6.15
C ASN A 49 5.04 -6.52 -6.17
N GLY A 50 4.31 -6.42 -5.06
CA GLY A 50 3.18 -5.50 -4.93
C GLY A 50 3.59 -4.04 -5.10
N LEU A 51 4.68 -3.61 -4.49
CA LEU A 51 5.22 -2.25 -4.63
C LEU A 51 5.68 -1.96 -6.06
N GLN A 52 6.35 -2.90 -6.72
CA GLN A 52 6.75 -2.76 -8.12
C GLN A 52 5.52 -2.56 -9.02
N TYR A 53 4.46 -3.34 -8.80
CA TYR A 53 3.20 -3.19 -9.53
C TYR A 53 2.57 -1.80 -9.33
N LEU A 54 2.52 -1.31 -8.09
CA LEU A 54 2.06 0.06 -7.82
C LEU A 54 2.90 1.11 -8.53
N CYS A 55 4.23 0.91 -8.57
CA CYS A 55 5.13 1.81 -9.26
C CYS A 55 4.90 1.86 -10.77
N GLN A 56 4.64 0.72 -11.40
CA GLN A 56 4.29 0.67 -12.82
C GLN A 56 3.00 1.45 -13.13
N LEU A 57 2.06 1.46 -12.19
CA LEU A 57 0.83 2.25 -12.28
C LEU A 57 0.98 3.72 -11.88
N GLN A 58 2.20 4.16 -11.53
CA GLN A 58 2.48 5.48 -10.97
C GLN A 58 1.66 5.77 -9.71
N ILE A 59 1.35 4.74 -8.92
CA ILE A 59 0.64 4.87 -7.65
C ILE A 59 1.66 4.83 -6.52
N MET A 60 1.72 5.90 -5.73
CA MET A 60 2.42 5.88 -4.45
C MET A 60 1.45 5.62 -3.31
N HIS A 61 1.70 4.54 -2.55
CA HIS A 61 0.87 4.15 -1.41
C HIS A 61 0.94 5.16 -0.26
N ARG A 62 2.15 5.66 0.03
CA ARG A 62 2.49 6.67 1.07
C ARG A 62 2.21 6.29 2.53
N ASP A 63 1.52 5.18 2.80
CA ASP A 63 1.32 4.68 4.17
C ASP A 63 1.71 3.20 4.30
N ILE A 64 2.92 2.85 3.86
CA ILE A 64 3.47 1.50 4.00
C ILE A 64 4.01 1.33 5.42
N LYS A 65 3.34 0.47 6.20
CA LYS A 65 3.70 0.09 7.57
C LYS A 65 3.13 -1.29 7.88
N PRO A 66 3.69 -2.05 8.84
CA PRO A 66 3.28 -3.43 9.09
C PRO A 66 1.78 -3.65 9.30
N VAL A 67 1.08 -2.69 9.92
CA VAL A 67 -0.38 -2.77 10.16
C VAL A 67 -1.23 -2.61 8.89
N ASN A 68 -0.68 -2.01 7.82
CA ASN A 68 -1.36 -1.87 6.52
C ASN A 68 -0.99 -3.00 5.54
N ILE A 69 -0.16 -3.95 5.97
CA ILE A 69 0.19 -5.13 5.20
C ILE A 69 -0.64 -6.29 5.74
N LEU A 70 -1.61 -6.74 4.96
CA LEU A 70 -2.54 -7.81 5.33
C LEU A 70 -1.92 -9.17 5.00
N ALA A 71 -2.17 -10.17 5.84
CA ALA A 71 -1.61 -11.51 5.71
C ALA A 71 -2.65 -12.60 5.98
N ASP A 72 -2.52 -13.71 5.24
CA ASP A 72 -3.12 -15.00 5.57
C ASP A 72 -1.95 -15.95 5.73
N HIS A 73 -1.54 -16.15 6.98
CA HIS A 73 -0.35 -16.92 7.27
C HIS A 73 -0.52 -18.40 6.94
N SER A 74 -1.73 -18.93 7.09
CA SER A 74 -2.04 -20.33 6.74
C SER A 74 -1.92 -20.60 5.25
N ALA A 75 -2.29 -19.63 4.42
CA ALA A 75 -2.18 -19.69 2.96
C ALA A 75 -0.84 -19.16 2.42
N GLY A 76 0.00 -18.55 3.27
CA GLY A 76 1.24 -17.91 2.87
C GLY A 76 1.04 -16.68 1.97
N LEU A 77 -0.09 -15.97 2.10
CA LEU A 77 -0.45 -14.85 1.23
C LEU A 77 -0.25 -13.50 1.93
N LEU A 78 0.29 -12.53 1.18
CA LEU A 78 0.45 -11.16 1.63
C LEU A 78 -0.19 -10.19 0.64
N LYS A 79 -0.93 -9.20 1.15
CA LYS A 79 -1.57 -8.14 0.35
C LYS A 79 -1.28 -6.77 0.95
N ILE A 80 -0.94 -5.80 0.10
CA ILE A 80 -0.86 -4.39 0.49
C ILE A 80 -2.30 -3.86 0.64
N GLY A 81 -2.61 -3.30 1.81
CA GLY A 81 -3.92 -2.73 2.13
C GLY A 81 -3.84 -1.25 2.50
N ASP A 82 -5.02 -0.64 2.68
CA ASP A 82 -5.21 0.77 3.04
C ASP A 82 -4.63 1.80 2.05
N PHE A 83 -5.33 1.92 0.92
CA PHE A 83 -5.03 2.91 -0.11
C PHE A 83 -5.65 4.30 0.19
N GLY A 84 -6.15 4.56 1.41
CA GLY A 84 -6.79 5.84 1.75
C GLY A 84 -5.86 7.05 1.61
N SER A 85 -4.55 6.82 1.76
CA SER A 85 -3.50 7.82 1.58
C SER A 85 -2.79 7.73 0.22
N ALA A 86 -3.19 6.81 -0.66
CA ALA A 86 -2.50 6.60 -1.93
C ALA A 86 -2.71 7.78 -2.90
N LYS A 87 -1.75 8.00 -3.80
CA LYS A 87 -1.80 9.07 -4.81
C LYS A 87 -1.23 8.60 -6.13
N VAL A 88 -1.94 8.89 -7.22
CA VAL A 88 -1.39 8.77 -8.58
C VAL A 88 -0.43 9.93 -8.81
N VAL A 89 0.83 9.60 -9.07
CA VAL A 89 1.86 10.59 -9.39
C VAL A 89 1.79 10.89 -10.89
N ARG A 90 1.77 12.18 -11.22
CA ARG A 90 1.82 12.65 -12.60
C ARG A 90 3.07 13.50 -12.82
N PRO A 91 3.65 13.50 -14.03
CA PRO A 91 4.74 14.40 -14.37
C PRO A 91 4.35 15.85 -14.04
N GLY A 92 5.19 16.56 -13.28
CA GLY A 92 4.95 17.95 -12.85
C GLY A 92 4.23 18.13 -11.51
N MET A 93 3.88 17.06 -10.77
CA MET A 93 3.40 17.18 -9.39
C MET A 93 4.56 17.35 -8.41
N THR A 94 4.52 18.40 -7.59
CA THR A 94 5.45 18.59 -6.46
C THR A 94 5.16 17.55 -5.37
N SER A 95 6.15 16.72 -5.04
CA SER A 95 6.10 15.81 -3.89
C SER A 95 6.53 16.55 -2.63
N THR A 96 5.72 16.54 -1.56
CA THR A 96 6.16 16.99 -0.25
C THR A 96 7.19 16.00 0.30
N PRO A 97 8.44 16.42 0.58
CA PRO A 97 9.55 15.50 0.84
C PRO A 97 9.46 14.74 2.17
N TYR A 98 8.53 15.08 3.05
CA TYR A 98 8.49 14.59 4.43
C TYR A 98 7.75 13.26 4.66
N GLN A 99 7.09 12.67 3.66
CA GLN A 99 6.16 11.55 3.88
C GLN A 99 6.49 10.24 3.15
N VAL A 100 7.62 10.14 2.45
CA VAL A 100 7.94 8.95 1.66
C VAL A 100 9.41 8.60 1.82
N THR A 101 9.72 7.39 2.33
CA THR A 101 11.04 6.78 2.09
C THR A 101 11.15 6.59 0.58
N PRO A 102 12.07 7.29 -0.12
CA PRO A 102 12.05 7.35 -1.56
C PRO A 102 12.43 6.00 -2.16
N LEU A 103 11.44 5.15 -2.42
CA LEU A 103 11.58 4.10 -3.41
C LEU A 103 11.40 4.76 -4.79
N ASN A 104 12.47 5.38 -5.27
CA ASN A 104 12.47 6.17 -6.48
C ASN A 104 12.49 5.22 -7.70
N CYS A 105 11.32 4.84 -8.23
CA CYS A 105 11.25 3.86 -9.32
C CYS A 105 11.53 4.42 -10.72
N ASN A 106 11.84 5.71 -10.87
CA ASN A 106 12.14 6.31 -12.17
C ASN A 106 13.23 7.38 -12.01
N GLU A 107 14.44 7.09 -12.48
CA GLU A 107 15.61 7.99 -12.45
C GLU A 107 15.48 9.24 -13.35
N HIS A 108 14.36 9.43 -14.06
CA HIS A 108 14.31 10.40 -15.17
C HIS A 108 13.28 11.54 -15.09
N GLN A 109 12.47 11.71 -14.04
CA GLN A 109 11.47 12.81 -14.06
C GLN A 109 11.19 13.58 -12.76
N TYR A 110 12.11 13.59 -11.80
CA TYR A 110 11.94 14.42 -10.59
C TYR A 110 13.10 15.38 -10.35
N TYR A 111 13.44 16.15 -11.39
CA TYR A 111 14.13 17.43 -11.23
C TYR A 111 13.32 18.50 -11.95
N THR A 112 12.25 18.97 -11.31
CA THR A 112 11.83 20.36 -11.48
C THR A 112 11.84 20.98 -10.09
N THR A 113 13.03 21.42 -9.69
CA THR A 113 13.16 22.55 -8.77
C THR A 113 12.30 23.67 -9.34
N SER A 114 11.29 24.11 -8.58
CA SER A 114 10.61 25.37 -8.83
C SER A 114 11.67 26.47 -8.84
N HIS A 115 11.79 27.15 -9.98
CA HIS A 115 12.50 28.41 -10.07
C HIS A 115 11.87 29.42 -9.10
N ASP A 116 12.69 29.94 -8.18
CA ASP A 116 12.99 31.38 -8.01
C ASP A 116 14.30 31.52 -7.22
#